data_AF-A0A8X6YI51-F1
#
_entry.id   AF-A0A8X6YI51-F1
#
_cell.length_a   1.000
_cell.length_b   1.000
_cell.length_c   1.000
_cell.angle_alpha   90.00
_cell.angle_beta   90.00
_cell.angle_gamma   90.00
#
_symmetry.space_group_name_H-M   'P 1'
#
loop_
_entity.id
_entity.type
_entity.pdbx_description
1 polymer ?
#
loop_
_entity_poly.entity_id
_entity_poly.type
_entity_poly.pdbx_seq_one_letter_code
_entity_poly.pdbx_strand_id
1 'polypeptide(L)'
;WWQNENNFRGYNGSKFLENILPSNLSSGWTLYPPPLYIIGNLPFNISTPLIIKWLKHCSTHTGPFVHGRTQLALTFQKEVGDRMVANADSEARCRLSIICQYLCHVNYLFTIPGRAFFPKPEVDVAVVKFTPRIRPLISQPFPIVQKVITTLFQHRQKFCRFGIKNLFPENRPELVEELINKAKINPQAKAFQLEMEEFNALCNIYNDICQNNKDILEYDYRLKKTYKNVDSFLENEDVNKDI
;
A
#
# COMPACT_ATOMS: atom_id res chain seq x y z
N TRP A 1 -10.35 11.88 25.91
CA TRP A 1 -10.14 12.88 24.84
C TRP A 1 -10.14 12.30 23.41
N TRP A 2 -10.13 10.97 23.21
CA TRP A 2 -10.23 10.31 21.89
C TRP A 2 -11.32 9.22 21.86
N GLN A 3 -12.48 9.46 22.49
CA GLN A 3 -13.57 8.46 22.61
C GLN A 3 -14.90 8.89 21.98
N ASN A 4 -14.91 9.89 21.10
CA ASN A 4 -16.13 10.25 20.36
C ASN A 4 -15.88 10.17 18.85
N GLU A 5 -16.25 9.02 18.26
CA GLU A 5 -16.26 8.77 16.81
C GLU A 5 -17.24 9.68 16.03
N ASN A 6 -18.08 10.45 16.72
CA ASN A 6 -19.06 11.35 16.10
C ASN A 6 -18.53 12.77 15.78
N ASN A 7 -17.35 13.19 16.26
CA ASN A 7 -16.85 14.55 16.01
C ASN A 7 -16.04 14.73 14.72
N PHE A 8 -15.77 13.65 13.96
CA PHE A 8 -14.94 13.71 12.75
C PHE A 8 -15.69 13.41 11.44
N ARG A 9 -17.02 13.28 11.46
CA ARG A 9 -17.82 13.02 10.24
C ARG A 9 -17.85 14.17 9.23
N GLY A 10 -17.26 15.32 9.52
CA GLY A 10 -17.12 16.45 8.59
C GLY A 10 -15.70 17.00 8.42
N TYR A 11 -14.70 16.46 9.13
CA TYR A 11 -13.36 17.04 9.16
C TYR A 11 -12.41 16.33 8.19
N ASN A 12 -12.08 17.02 7.10
CA ASN A 12 -11.04 16.59 6.19
C ASN A 12 -9.68 16.79 6.88
N GLY A 13 -9.24 15.83 7.70
CA GLY A 13 -8.06 15.96 8.57
C GLY A 13 -6.74 16.31 7.87
N SER A 14 -6.67 16.22 6.53
CA SER A 14 -5.54 16.76 5.76
C SER A 14 -5.49 18.29 5.80
N LYS A 15 -6.65 18.99 5.70
CA LYS A 15 -6.74 20.45 5.76
C LYS A 15 -6.40 21.01 7.15
N PHE A 16 -6.66 20.24 8.21
CA PHE A 16 -6.32 20.64 9.58
C PHE A 16 -4.80 20.71 9.76
N LEU A 17 -4.05 19.72 9.27
CA LEU A 17 -2.59 19.70 9.38
C LEU A 17 -1.91 20.75 8.49
N GLU A 18 -2.47 21.03 7.30
CA GLU A 18 -1.98 22.07 6.39
C GLU A 18 -2.02 23.48 7.00
N ASN A 19 -3.01 23.76 7.87
CA ASN A 19 -3.22 25.10 8.45
C ASN A 19 -2.57 25.31 9.83
N ILE A 20 -2.10 24.24 10.48
CA ILE A 20 -1.53 24.31 11.85
C ILE A 20 -0.02 24.43 11.84
N LEU A 21 0.62 23.90 10.80
CA LEU A 21 2.08 23.85 10.76
C LEU A 21 2.65 25.20 10.27
N PRO A 22 3.57 25.81 11.03
CA PRO A 22 4.20 27.07 10.64
C PRO A 22 4.93 26.95 9.30
N SER A 23 4.64 27.84 8.35
CA SER A 23 5.24 27.82 7.01
C SER A 23 6.76 28.02 7.02
N ASN A 24 7.30 28.69 8.05
CA ASN A 24 8.73 28.90 8.27
C ASN A 24 9.52 27.62 8.62
N LEU A 25 8.83 26.50 8.88
CA LEU A 25 9.46 25.20 9.12
C LEU A 25 9.55 24.34 7.85
N SER A 26 9.15 24.87 6.70
CA SER A 26 9.17 24.15 5.43
C SER A 26 10.58 24.03 4.88
N SER A 27 10.87 22.90 4.24
CA SER A 27 12.12 22.66 3.51
C SER A 27 11.80 22.13 2.11
N GLY A 28 12.64 22.48 1.12
CA GLY A 28 12.53 21.93 -0.23
C GLY A 28 12.63 20.40 -0.23
N TRP A 29 11.89 19.72 -1.09
CA TRP A 29 11.82 18.24 -1.10
C TRP A 29 13.19 17.56 -1.24
N THR A 30 14.08 18.13 -2.05
CA THR A 30 15.43 17.62 -2.32
C THR A 30 16.45 17.97 -1.24
N LEU A 31 16.12 18.89 -0.33
CA LEU A 31 16.97 19.31 0.78
C LEU A 31 16.80 18.37 1.99
N TYR A 32 17.37 18.76 3.12
CA TYR A 32 17.16 18.07 4.39
C TYR A 32 15.67 18.07 4.78
N PRO A 33 15.18 17.02 5.45
CA PRO A 33 13.81 17.00 5.97
C PRO A 33 13.54 18.26 6.81
N PRO A 34 12.33 18.83 6.75
CA PRO A 34 11.97 19.91 7.66
C PRO A 34 12.12 19.45 9.12
N PRO A 35 12.33 20.37 10.09
CA PRO A 35 12.29 20.08 11.51
C PRO A 35 10.86 19.80 12.00
N LEU A 36 10.10 19.00 11.26
CA LEU A 36 8.72 18.62 11.50
C LEU A 36 8.62 17.10 11.65
N TYR A 37 8.00 16.69 12.75
CA TYR A 37 7.80 15.29 13.11
C TYR A 37 6.35 15.07 13.48
N ILE A 38 5.72 14.10 12.83
CA ILE A 38 4.40 13.61 13.22
C ILE A 38 4.60 12.35 14.03
N ILE A 39 4.22 12.41 15.29
CA ILE A 39 4.34 11.29 16.23
C ILE A 39 2.94 10.86 16.63
N GLY A 40 2.65 9.57 16.59
CA GLY A 40 1.32 9.07 16.89
C GLY A 40 1.34 7.67 17.49
N ASN A 41 0.78 7.55 18.69
CA ASN A 41 0.38 6.25 19.24
C ASN A 41 -1.08 5.98 18.85
N LEU A 42 -1.29 5.22 17.77
CA LEU A 42 -2.61 5.10 17.14
C LEU A 42 -3.25 3.75 17.48
N PRO A 43 -4.60 3.69 17.63
CA PRO A 43 -5.32 2.44 17.65
C PRO A 43 -4.97 1.59 16.40
N PHE A 44 -4.75 0.29 16.60
CA PHE A 44 -4.20 -0.56 15.54
C PHE A 44 -5.09 -0.63 14.30
N ASN A 45 -6.42 -0.60 14.47
CA ASN A 45 -7.39 -0.58 13.37
C ASN A 45 -7.31 0.69 12.51
N ILE A 46 -6.78 1.80 13.04
CA ILE A 46 -6.64 3.08 12.32
C ILE A 46 -5.23 3.28 11.75
N SER A 47 -4.22 2.73 12.42
CA SER A 47 -2.80 2.91 12.07
C SER A 47 -2.48 2.60 10.60
N THR A 48 -2.91 1.43 10.11
CA THR A 48 -2.58 0.96 8.74
C THR A 48 -3.33 1.75 7.64
N PRO A 49 -4.66 1.98 7.74
CA PRO A 49 -5.35 2.88 6.80
C PRO A 49 -4.77 4.29 6.79
N LEU A 50 -4.37 4.83 7.95
CA LEU A 50 -3.84 6.18 8.05
C LEU A 50 -2.48 6.30 7.35
N ILE A 51 -1.55 5.37 7.58
CA ILE A 51 -0.25 5.44 6.90
C ILE A 51 -0.40 5.30 5.39
N ILE A 52 -1.32 4.46 4.89
CA ILE A 52 -1.61 4.37 3.44
C ILE A 52 -2.13 5.71 2.91
N LYS A 53 -3.02 6.38 3.64
CA LYS A 53 -3.52 7.72 3.27
C LYS A 53 -2.38 8.75 3.24
N TRP A 54 -1.50 8.74 4.24
CA TRP A 54 -0.34 9.63 4.25
C TRP A 54 0.67 9.31 3.16
N LEU A 55 0.90 8.04 2.82
CA LEU A 55 1.74 7.67 1.67
C LEU A 55 1.15 8.18 0.35
N LYS A 56 -0.18 8.18 0.20
CA LYS A 56 -0.84 8.84 -0.94
C LYS A 56 -0.56 10.35 -0.97
N HIS A 57 -0.68 11.04 0.17
CA HIS A 57 -0.33 12.46 0.26
C HIS A 57 1.16 12.72 0.00
N CYS A 58 2.04 11.83 0.47
CA CYS A 58 3.48 11.86 0.22
C CYS A 58 3.78 11.76 -1.28
N SER A 59 3.07 10.88 -2.02
CA SER A 59 3.28 10.72 -3.46
C SER A 59 2.91 11.95 -4.29
N THR A 60 2.03 12.81 -3.76
CA THR A 60 1.59 14.05 -4.43
C THR A 60 2.10 15.32 -3.75
N HIS A 61 2.97 15.19 -2.75
CA HIS A 61 3.47 16.30 -1.93
C HIS A 61 2.35 17.19 -1.33
N THR A 62 1.24 16.57 -0.93
CA THR A 62 0.08 17.25 -0.31
C THR A 62 -0.03 16.95 1.18
N GLY A 63 -0.99 17.56 1.90
CA GLY A 63 -1.18 17.31 3.32
C GLY A 63 0.06 17.71 4.14
N PRO A 64 0.55 16.86 5.06
CA PRO A 64 1.73 17.20 5.86
C PRO A 64 3.04 17.27 5.06
N PHE A 65 3.02 16.86 3.79
CA PHE A 65 4.19 16.82 2.91
C PHE A 65 4.37 18.10 2.07
N VAL A 66 3.44 19.06 2.17
CA VAL A 66 3.60 20.41 1.57
C VAL A 66 4.81 21.15 2.15
N HIS A 67 5.20 20.82 3.39
CA HIS A 67 6.36 21.38 4.08
C HIS A 67 7.69 20.67 3.75
N GLY A 68 7.67 19.70 2.83
CA GLY A 68 8.81 18.87 2.47
C GLY A 68 8.67 17.44 3.01
N ARG A 69 9.82 16.78 3.21
CA ARG A 69 9.90 15.36 3.60
C ARG A 69 9.63 15.14 5.10
N THR A 70 8.49 15.63 5.59
CA THR A 70 8.03 15.52 6.98
C THR A 70 8.13 14.08 7.47
N GLN A 71 8.78 13.90 8.61
CA GLN A 71 9.07 12.57 9.16
C GLN A 71 7.90 12.09 10.02
N LEU A 72 7.65 10.79 9.99
CA LEU A 72 6.58 10.15 10.78
C LEU A 72 7.21 9.15 11.75
N ALA A 73 6.72 9.08 13.00
CA ALA A 73 7.03 8.03 13.95
C ALA A 73 5.71 7.51 14.55
N LEU A 74 5.30 6.30 14.15
CA LEU A 74 3.99 5.77 14.46
C LEU A 74 4.10 4.41 15.13
N THR A 75 3.10 4.08 15.94
CA THR A 75 2.98 2.77 16.55
C THR A 75 2.10 1.83 15.72
N PHE A 76 2.50 0.57 15.67
CA PHE A 76 1.75 -0.52 15.04
C PHE A 76 1.83 -1.76 15.93
N GLN A 77 0.95 -2.74 15.67
CA GLN A 77 1.19 -4.09 16.20
C GLN A 77 2.57 -4.58 15.74
N LYS A 78 3.29 -5.30 16.60
CA LYS A 78 4.66 -5.75 16.34
C LYS A 78 4.80 -6.40 14.96
N GLU A 79 3.94 -7.37 14.64
CA GLU A 79 3.96 -8.08 13.37
C GLU A 79 3.77 -7.14 12.17
N VAL A 80 2.87 -6.16 12.28
CA VAL A 80 2.64 -5.16 11.21
C VAL A 80 3.90 -4.32 11.00
N GLY A 81 4.56 -3.89 12.08
CA GLY A 81 5.84 -3.18 12.01
C GLY A 81 6.94 -4.02 11.36
N ASP A 82 7.05 -5.30 11.74
CA ASP A 82 8.02 -6.25 11.16
C ASP A 82 7.78 -6.41 9.65
N ARG A 83 6.51 -6.54 9.23
CA ARG A 83 6.14 -6.60 7.82
C ARG A 83 6.52 -5.33 7.05
N MET A 84 6.37 -4.14 7.63
CA MET A 84 6.69 -2.88 6.94
C MET A 84 8.16 -2.74 6.55
N VAL A 85 9.07 -3.31 7.35
CA VAL A 85 10.52 -3.26 7.12
C VAL A 85 11.08 -4.51 6.43
N ALA A 86 10.22 -5.47 6.11
CA ALA A 86 10.65 -6.73 5.51
C ALA A 86 11.27 -6.52 4.11
N ASN A 87 12.48 -7.07 3.92
CA ASN A 87 13.22 -7.05 2.65
C ASN A 87 12.70 -8.11 1.67
N ALA A 88 13.27 -8.12 0.46
CA ALA A 88 13.06 -9.20 -0.50
C ALA A 88 13.37 -10.58 0.07
N ASP A 89 12.66 -11.59 -0.46
CA ASP A 89 12.67 -12.98 -0.02
C ASP A 89 12.23 -13.25 1.43
N SER A 90 11.94 -12.22 2.23
CA SER A 90 11.42 -12.39 3.58
C SER A 90 9.98 -12.93 3.58
N GLU A 91 9.71 -13.88 4.47
CA GLU A 91 8.34 -14.37 4.72
C GLU A 91 7.41 -13.27 5.24
N ALA A 92 7.94 -12.29 5.96
CA ALA A 92 7.17 -11.15 6.44
C ALA A 92 6.83 -10.14 5.32
N ARG A 93 7.47 -10.24 4.14
CA ARG A 93 7.23 -9.28 3.06
C ARG A 93 5.82 -9.44 2.49
N CYS A 94 5.12 -8.32 2.45
CA CYS A 94 3.74 -8.22 2.00
C CYS A 94 3.51 -6.93 1.20
N ARG A 95 2.27 -6.71 0.76
CA ARG A 95 1.86 -5.47 0.08
C ARG A 95 2.31 -4.21 0.82
N LEU A 96 2.14 -4.19 2.15
CA LEU A 96 2.44 -3.01 2.96
C LEU A 96 3.94 -2.69 2.98
N SER A 97 4.80 -3.71 2.94
CA SER A 97 6.25 -3.56 2.82
C SER A 97 6.59 -2.71 1.60
N ILE A 98 6.11 -3.11 0.42
CA ILE A 98 6.40 -2.42 -0.84
C ILE A 98 5.85 -0.99 -0.82
N ILE A 99 4.58 -0.82 -0.41
CA ILE A 99 3.89 0.47 -0.40
C ILE A 99 4.57 1.48 0.54
N CYS A 100 5.09 1.04 1.69
CA CYS A 100 5.84 1.91 2.59
C CYS A 100 7.26 2.20 2.04
N GLN A 101 7.98 1.17 1.61
CA GLN A 101 9.39 1.28 1.25
C GLN A 101 9.63 2.04 -0.06
N TYR A 102 8.68 2.04 -1.01
CA TYR A 102 8.90 2.74 -2.28
C TYR A 102 8.91 4.26 -2.12
N LEU A 103 8.15 4.80 -1.16
CA LEU A 103 8.10 6.24 -0.87
C LEU A 103 8.99 6.66 0.30
N CYS A 104 9.28 5.76 1.23
CA CYS A 104 9.99 6.08 2.46
C CYS A 104 11.17 5.15 2.73
N HIS A 105 12.18 5.67 3.41
CA HIS A 105 13.02 4.84 4.27
C HIS A 105 12.20 4.49 5.50
N VAL A 106 12.02 3.20 5.74
CA VAL A 106 11.22 2.67 6.84
C VAL A 106 12.17 2.04 7.85
N ASN A 107 12.16 2.53 9.08
CA ASN A 107 13.05 2.05 10.13
C ASN A 107 12.22 1.56 11.31
N TYR A 108 12.43 0.30 11.69
CA TYR A 108 11.94 -0.25 12.94
C TYR A 108 12.82 0.30 14.06
N LEU A 109 12.29 1.16 14.93
CA LEU A 109 13.09 1.81 15.96
C LEU A 109 13.27 0.89 17.17
N PHE A 110 12.16 0.46 17.77
CA PHE A 110 12.15 -0.42 18.93
C PHE A 110 10.75 -1.00 19.17
N THR A 111 10.68 -2.00 20.03
CA THR A 111 9.44 -2.64 20.48
C THR A 111 9.10 -2.18 21.89
N ILE A 112 7.84 -1.82 22.12
CA ILE A 112 7.28 -1.55 23.44
C ILE A 112 6.49 -2.80 23.87
N PRO A 113 6.82 -3.41 25.02
CA PRO A 113 6.06 -4.54 25.55
C PRO A 113 4.58 -4.17 25.75
N GLY A 114 3.65 -5.04 25.36
CA GLY A 114 2.21 -4.79 25.49
C GLY A 114 1.80 -4.49 26.94
N ARG A 115 2.50 -5.06 27.93
CA ARG A 115 2.31 -4.77 29.37
C ARG A 115 2.49 -3.30 29.77
N ALA A 116 3.10 -2.46 28.91
CA ALA A 116 3.28 -1.04 29.16
C ALA A 116 2.05 -0.18 28.80
N PHE A 117 0.99 -0.77 28.25
CA PHE A 117 -0.23 -0.07 27.83
C PHE A 117 -1.41 -0.41 28.75
N PHE A 118 -2.36 0.51 28.85
CA PHE A 118 -3.63 0.30 29.53
C PHE A 118 -4.80 0.76 28.65
N PRO A 119 -5.79 -0.11 28.32
CA PRO A 119 -5.78 -1.56 28.60
C PRO A 119 -4.63 -2.27 27.86
N LYS A 120 -4.17 -3.39 28.42
CA LYS A 120 -3.07 -4.18 27.85
C LYS A 120 -3.51 -4.82 26.52
N PRO A 121 -2.83 -4.53 25.38
CA PRO A 121 -3.05 -5.25 24.13
C PRO A 121 -2.52 -6.69 24.22
N GLU A 122 -3.06 -7.55 23.36
CA GLU A 122 -2.64 -8.96 23.25
C GLU A 122 -1.24 -9.11 22.65
N VAL A 123 -0.77 -8.10 21.92
CA VAL A 123 0.49 -8.10 21.19
C VAL A 123 1.36 -6.91 21.59
N ASP A 124 2.67 -7.07 21.42
CA ASP A 124 3.62 -5.98 21.56
C ASP A 124 3.45 -4.92 20.45
N VAL A 125 4.02 -3.74 20.70
CA VAL A 125 3.87 -2.57 19.84
C VAL A 125 5.20 -2.20 19.22
N ALA A 126 5.25 -2.13 17.89
CA ALA A 126 6.40 -1.62 17.16
C ALA A 126 6.31 -0.10 17.03
N VAL A 127 7.43 0.60 17.24
CA VAL A 127 7.58 2.01 16.85
C VAL A 127 8.35 2.05 15.53
N VAL A 128 7.70 2.57 14.48
CA VAL A 128 8.25 2.61 13.12
C VAL A 128 8.38 4.05 12.65
N LYS A 129 9.57 4.40 12.17
CA LYS A 129 9.88 5.70 11.58
C LYS A 129 9.80 5.63 10.06
N PHE A 130 9.16 6.63 9.45
CA PHE A 130 9.09 6.81 8.01
C PHE A 130 9.75 8.14 7.65
N THR A 131 10.77 8.07 6.80
CA THR A 131 11.41 9.24 6.23
C THR A 131 11.19 9.24 4.72
N PRO A 132 10.38 10.16 4.16
CA PRO A 132 10.17 10.21 2.71
C PRO A 132 11.50 10.26 1.94
N ARG A 133 11.55 9.53 0.84
CA ARG A 133 12.71 9.50 -0.06
C ARG A 133 12.72 10.77 -0.91
N ILE A 134 13.91 11.19 -1.33
CA ILE A 134 14.05 12.26 -2.33
C ILE A 134 13.47 11.80 -3.66
N ARG A 135 13.83 10.59 -4.09
CA ARG A 135 13.25 9.91 -5.25
C ARG A 135 12.57 8.63 -4.80
N PRO A 136 11.31 8.37 -5.22
CA PRO A 136 10.68 7.10 -4.93
C PRO A 136 11.42 5.97 -5.66
N LEU A 137 11.33 4.74 -5.12
CA LEU A 137 11.87 3.56 -5.79
C LEU A 137 11.01 3.12 -6.99
N ILE A 138 9.73 3.52 -6.99
CA ILE A 138 8.79 3.30 -8.09
C ILE A 138 8.27 4.66 -8.55
N SER A 139 8.54 5.02 -9.80
CA SER A 139 8.25 6.35 -10.35
C SER A 139 6.93 6.39 -11.12
N GLN A 140 5.84 5.94 -10.49
CA GLN A 140 4.50 5.90 -11.09
C GLN A 140 3.43 6.47 -10.14
N PRO A 141 2.28 6.93 -10.67
CA PRO A 141 1.20 7.43 -9.83
C PRO A 141 0.76 6.42 -8.77
N PHE A 142 0.49 6.88 -7.56
CA PHE A 142 0.09 6.03 -6.43
C PHE A 142 -1.03 5.02 -6.76
N PRO A 143 -2.11 5.37 -7.51
CA PRO A 143 -3.15 4.41 -7.88
C PRO A 143 -2.64 3.26 -8.74
N ILE A 144 -1.71 3.52 -9.65
CA ILE A 144 -1.09 2.50 -10.50
C ILE A 144 -0.27 1.53 -9.64
N VAL A 145 0.63 2.07 -8.82
CA VAL A 145 1.47 1.26 -7.92
C VAL A 145 0.59 0.45 -6.99
N GLN A 146 -0.41 1.07 -6.37
CA GLN A 146 -1.33 0.39 -5.46
C GLN A 146 -2.09 -0.74 -6.17
N LYS A 147 -2.56 -0.53 -7.41
CA LYS A 147 -3.26 -1.56 -8.19
C LYS A 147 -2.33 -2.74 -8.48
N VAL A 148 -1.16 -2.50 -9.06
CA VAL A 148 -0.19 -3.55 -9.41
C VAL A 148 0.22 -4.35 -8.17
N ILE A 149 0.68 -3.69 -7.11
CA ILE A 149 1.15 -4.39 -5.89
C ILE A 149 0.00 -5.14 -5.22
N THR A 150 -1.20 -4.56 -5.12
CA THR A 150 -2.34 -5.25 -4.51
C THR A 150 -2.69 -6.52 -5.26
N THR A 151 -2.73 -6.46 -6.59
CA THR A 151 -3.08 -7.61 -7.44
C THR A 151 -2.02 -8.72 -7.37
N LEU A 152 -0.74 -8.37 -7.34
CA LEU A 152 0.34 -9.37 -7.24
C LEU A 152 0.33 -10.08 -5.88
N PHE A 153 0.14 -9.34 -4.77
CA PHE A 153 0.17 -9.94 -3.43
C PHE A 153 -1.11 -10.71 -3.05
N GLN A 154 -2.21 -10.61 -3.81
CA GLN A 154 -3.39 -11.45 -3.62
C GLN A 154 -3.11 -12.95 -3.83
N HIS A 155 -2.11 -13.28 -4.64
CA HIS A 155 -1.64 -14.65 -4.86
C HIS A 155 -0.21 -14.85 -4.35
N ARG A 156 0.09 -14.33 -3.14
CA ARG A 156 1.45 -14.33 -2.55
C ARG A 156 2.21 -15.66 -2.66
N GLN A 157 1.52 -16.80 -2.48
CA GLN A 157 2.15 -18.12 -2.49
C GLN A 157 2.32 -18.73 -3.89
N LYS A 158 1.68 -18.16 -4.92
CA LYS A 158 1.81 -18.58 -6.32
C LYS A 158 2.85 -17.71 -7.04
N PHE A 159 3.26 -18.17 -8.22
CA PHE A 159 4.12 -17.38 -9.11
C PHE A 159 3.48 -16.05 -9.50
N CYS A 160 4.28 -15.01 -9.65
CA CYS A 160 3.84 -13.64 -9.90
C CYS A 160 3.00 -13.52 -11.18
N ARG A 161 3.25 -14.39 -12.18
CA ARG A 161 2.43 -14.51 -13.39
C ARG A 161 0.94 -14.70 -13.10
N PHE A 162 0.57 -15.42 -12.04
CA PHE A 162 -0.84 -15.57 -11.65
C PHE A 162 -1.45 -14.25 -11.15
N GLY A 163 -0.66 -13.44 -10.44
CA GLY A 163 -1.07 -12.08 -10.05
C GLY A 163 -1.14 -11.15 -11.26
N ILE A 164 -0.16 -11.21 -12.15
CA ILE A 164 -0.12 -10.39 -13.38
C ILE A 164 -1.33 -10.68 -14.27
N LYS A 165 -1.72 -11.94 -14.43
CA LYS A 165 -2.91 -12.31 -15.21
C LYS A 165 -4.16 -11.55 -14.75
N ASN A 166 -4.30 -11.32 -13.45
CA ASN A 166 -5.45 -10.61 -12.88
C ASN A 166 -5.42 -9.09 -13.11
N LEU A 167 -4.35 -8.53 -13.68
CA LEU A 167 -4.30 -7.12 -14.11
C LEU A 167 -5.05 -6.89 -15.43
N PHE A 168 -5.32 -7.94 -16.19
CA PHE A 168 -5.87 -7.86 -17.54
C PHE A 168 -7.11 -8.75 -17.69
N PRO A 169 -8.05 -8.39 -18.59
CA PRO A 169 -9.14 -9.27 -18.98
C PRO A 169 -8.65 -10.63 -19.52
N GLU A 170 -9.38 -11.71 -19.22
CA GLU A 170 -9.02 -13.08 -19.64
C GLU A 170 -8.89 -13.26 -21.16
N ASN A 171 -9.61 -12.44 -21.95
CA ASN A 171 -9.57 -12.42 -23.40
C ASN A 171 -8.41 -11.59 -23.98
N ARG A 172 -7.47 -11.12 -23.13
CA ARG A 172 -6.30 -10.31 -23.53
C ARG A 172 -4.98 -10.92 -23.01
N PRO A 173 -4.70 -12.22 -23.24
CA PRO A 173 -3.49 -12.88 -22.74
C PRO A 173 -2.20 -12.28 -23.31
N GLU A 174 -2.25 -11.65 -24.49
CA GLU A 174 -1.12 -10.98 -25.12
C GLU A 174 -0.53 -9.86 -24.25
N LEU A 175 -1.37 -9.16 -23.46
CA LEU A 175 -0.93 -8.09 -22.56
C LEU A 175 -0.14 -8.63 -21.35
N VAL A 176 -0.44 -9.86 -20.92
CA VAL A 176 0.31 -10.56 -19.87
C VAL A 176 1.72 -10.86 -20.35
N GLU A 177 1.86 -11.41 -21.54
CA GLU A 177 3.17 -11.70 -22.14
C GLU A 177 3.94 -10.41 -22.42
N GLU A 178 3.27 -9.38 -22.94
CA GLU A 178 3.87 -8.07 -23.16
C GLU A 178 4.44 -7.50 -21.86
N LEU A 179 3.68 -7.51 -20.76
CA LEU A 179 4.13 -7.01 -19.47
C LEU A 179 5.36 -7.78 -18.96
N ILE A 180 5.31 -9.11 -18.96
CA ILE A 180 6.40 -9.96 -18.47
C ILE A 180 7.67 -9.75 -19.29
N ASN A 181 7.55 -9.78 -20.62
CA ASN A 181 8.69 -9.66 -21.52
C ASN A 181 9.34 -8.28 -21.46
N LYS A 182 8.54 -7.20 -21.47
CA LYS A 182 9.07 -5.82 -21.39
C LYS A 182 9.63 -5.49 -20.01
N ALA A 183 9.00 -5.98 -18.94
CA ALA A 183 9.49 -5.78 -17.58
C ALA A 183 10.72 -6.65 -17.25
N LYS A 184 11.01 -7.67 -18.08
CA LYS A 184 12.14 -8.61 -17.93
C LYS A 184 12.18 -9.32 -16.57
N ILE A 185 11.01 -9.65 -16.04
CA ILE A 185 10.88 -10.33 -14.75
C ILE A 185 10.83 -11.84 -14.92
N ASN A 186 11.26 -12.59 -13.90
CA ASN A 186 11.04 -14.04 -13.87
C ASN A 186 9.56 -14.34 -13.55
N PRO A 187 8.76 -14.90 -14.49
CA PRO A 187 7.34 -15.16 -14.26
C PRO A 187 7.08 -16.25 -13.21
N GLN A 188 8.09 -17.04 -12.85
CA GLN A 188 8.04 -18.09 -11.82
C GLN A 188 8.48 -17.60 -10.44
N ALA A 189 8.96 -16.36 -10.30
CA ALA A 189 9.24 -15.77 -8.99
C ALA A 189 7.91 -15.52 -8.24
N LYS A 190 7.88 -15.68 -6.92
CA LYS A 190 6.73 -15.27 -6.10
C LYS A 190 6.78 -13.76 -5.85
N ALA A 191 5.63 -13.15 -5.59
CA ALA A 191 5.54 -11.69 -5.41
C ALA A 191 6.47 -11.13 -4.32
N PHE A 192 6.72 -11.87 -3.23
CA PHE A 192 7.59 -11.41 -2.15
C PHE A 192 9.09 -11.47 -2.49
N GLN A 193 9.46 -12.17 -3.57
CA GLN A 193 10.83 -12.32 -4.05
C GLN A 193 11.25 -11.20 -5.00
N LEU A 194 10.27 -10.52 -5.63
CA LEU A 194 10.56 -9.47 -6.61
C LEU A 194 11.22 -8.24 -5.99
N GLU A 195 12.29 -7.74 -6.57
CA GLU A 195 12.97 -6.54 -6.10
C GLU A 195 12.19 -5.25 -6.39
N MET A 196 12.57 -4.14 -5.75
CA MET A 196 11.88 -2.86 -5.94
C MET A 196 12.03 -2.35 -7.38
N GLU A 197 13.15 -2.65 -8.04
CA GLU A 197 13.44 -2.35 -9.43
C GLU A 197 12.50 -3.13 -10.37
N GLU A 198 12.21 -4.39 -10.05
CA GLU A 198 11.27 -5.22 -10.81
C GLU A 198 9.83 -4.69 -10.66
N PHE A 199 9.44 -4.29 -9.45
CA PHE A 199 8.15 -3.63 -9.24
C PHE A 199 8.05 -2.29 -9.98
N ASN A 200 9.13 -1.52 -10.05
CA ASN A 200 9.18 -0.29 -10.83
C ASN A 200 8.99 -0.57 -12.32
N ALA A 201 9.70 -1.57 -12.87
CA ALA A 201 9.54 -2.00 -14.26
C ALA A 201 8.10 -2.44 -14.56
N LEU A 202 7.51 -3.27 -13.69
CA LEU A 202 6.12 -3.71 -13.81
C LEU A 202 5.14 -2.52 -13.82
N CYS A 203 5.30 -1.56 -12.91
CA CYS A 203 4.41 -0.41 -12.85
C CYS A 203 4.56 0.50 -14.07
N ASN A 204 5.78 0.70 -14.57
CA ASN A 204 6.06 1.50 -15.77
C ASN A 204 5.36 0.90 -16.99
N ILE A 205 5.63 -0.39 -17.27
CA ILE A 205 5.05 -1.04 -18.45
C ILE A 205 3.53 -1.17 -18.32
N TYR A 206 3.01 -1.47 -17.12
CA TYR A 206 1.55 -1.51 -16.91
C TYR A 206 0.90 -0.15 -17.16
N ASN A 207 1.53 0.95 -16.73
CA ASN A 207 1.05 2.30 -17.02
C ASN A 207 1.04 2.58 -18.52
N ASP A 208 2.10 2.21 -19.25
CA ASP A 208 2.17 2.36 -20.71
C ASP A 208 1.06 1.58 -21.42
N ILE A 209 0.78 0.35 -20.98
CA ILE A 209 -0.34 -0.44 -21.49
C ILE A 209 -1.68 0.26 -21.21
N CYS A 210 -1.88 0.82 -20.02
CA CYS A 210 -3.11 1.54 -19.67
C CYS A 210 -3.30 2.81 -20.49
N GLN A 211 -2.23 3.53 -20.83
CA GLN A 211 -2.30 4.72 -21.68
C GLN A 211 -2.77 4.39 -23.10
N ASN A 212 -2.41 3.20 -23.60
CA ASN A 212 -2.84 2.70 -24.90
C ASN A 212 -4.20 1.98 -24.85
N ASN A 213 -4.67 1.59 -23.66
CA ASN A 213 -5.90 0.82 -23.45
C ASN A 213 -6.62 1.32 -22.19
N LYS A 214 -7.47 2.34 -22.34
CA LYS A 214 -8.11 3.04 -21.19
C LYS A 214 -8.97 2.11 -20.32
N ASP A 215 -9.55 1.08 -20.92
CA ASP A 215 -10.38 0.06 -20.26
C ASP A 215 -9.60 -0.79 -19.23
N ILE A 216 -8.29 -0.96 -19.42
CA ILE A 216 -7.44 -1.77 -18.54
C ILE A 216 -7.28 -1.13 -17.16
N LEU A 217 -7.28 0.20 -17.07
CA LEU A 217 -7.16 0.90 -15.79
C LEU A 217 -8.42 0.70 -14.93
N GLU A 218 -9.59 0.62 -15.54
CA GLU A 218 -10.88 0.42 -14.86
C GLU A 218 -11.18 -1.06 -14.58
N TYR A 219 -10.53 -1.97 -15.31
CA TYR A 219 -10.71 -3.41 -15.11
C TYR A 219 -10.43 -3.85 -13.66
N ASP A 220 -11.40 -4.52 -13.04
CA ASP A 220 -11.25 -5.17 -11.74
C ASP A 220 -11.70 -6.63 -11.82
N TYR A 221 -10.73 -7.53 -11.79
CA TYR A 221 -10.98 -8.98 -11.86
C TYR A 221 -11.82 -9.51 -10.68
N ARG A 222 -11.87 -8.80 -9.55
CA ARG A 222 -12.64 -9.20 -8.37
C ARG A 222 -14.15 -9.12 -8.61
N LEU A 223 -14.59 -8.14 -9.41
CA LEU A 223 -16.02 -7.99 -9.72
C LEU A 223 -16.56 -9.24 -10.43
N LYS A 224 -15.78 -9.86 -11.33
CA LYS A 224 -16.16 -11.12 -11.98
C LYS A 224 -16.31 -12.29 -11.01
N LYS A 225 -15.48 -12.36 -9.96
CA LYS A 225 -15.56 -13.45 -8.97
C LYS A 225 -16.85 -13.35 -8.15
N THR A 226 -17.32 -12.13 -7.89
CA THR A 226 -18.61 -11.90 -7.22
C THR A 226 -19.77 -12.43 -8.07
N TYR A 227 -19.81 -12.15 -9.39
CA TYR A 227 -20.86 -12.66 -10.27
C TYR A 227 -20.82 -14.18 -10.42
N LYS A 228 -19.64 -14.79 -10.66
CA LYS A 228 -19.52 -16.26 -10.71
C LYS A 228 -19.96 -16.94 -9.42
N ASN A 229 -19.68 -16.33 -8.26
CA ASN A 229 -20.17 -16.85 -6.99
C ASN A 229 -21.70 -16.74 -6.90
N VAL A 230 -22.30 -15.59 -7.25
CA VAL A 230 -23.76 -15.41 -7.26
C VAL A 230 -24.44 -16.39 -8.22
N ASP A 231 -23.93 -16.53 -9.44
CA ASP A 231 -24.46 -17.47 -10.43
C ASP A 231 -24.35 -18.93 -9.92
N SER A 232 -23.24 -19.29 -9.28
CA SER A 232 -23.11 -20.61 -8.63
C SER A 232 -24.03 -20.79 -7.42
N PHE A 233 -24.40 -19.72 -6.71
CA PHE A 233 -25.40 -19.79 -5.63
C PHE A 233 -26.81 -19.99 -6.21
N LEU A 234 -27.14 -19.32 -7.31
CA LEU A 234 -28.44 -19.45 -7.99
C LEU A 234 -28.57 -20.85 -8.65
N GLU A 235 -27.53 -21.34 -9.31
CA GLU A 235 -27.51 -22.71 -9.89
C GLU A 235 -27.67 -23.80 -8.82
N ASN A 236 -27.17 -23.59 -7.60
CA ASN A 236 -27.33 -24.55 -6.49
C ASN A 236 -28.70 -24.46 -5.78
N GLU A 237 -29.41 -23.34 -5.87
CA GLU A 237 -30.79 -23.22 -5.37
C GLU A 237 -31.81 -23.85 -6.34
N ASP A 238 -31.57 -23.79 -7.64
CA ASP A 238 -32.46 -24.40 -8.63
C ASP A 238 -32.35 -25.95 -8.66
N VAL A 239 -31.18 -26.52 -8.33
CA VAL A 239 -31.00 -27.99 -8.22
C VAL A 239 -31.69 -28.58 -6.98
N ASN A 240 -31.96 -27.78 -5.94
CA ASN A 240 -32.61 -28.25 -4.70
C ASN A 240 -34.14 -28.07 -4.69
N LYS A 241 -34.76 -27.66 -5.81
CA LYS A 241 -36.22 -27.58 -5.95
C LYS A 241 -36.86 -28.77 -6.66
N ASP A 242 -36.05 -29.68 -7.22
CA ASP A 242 -36.50 -30.88 -7.94
C ASP A 242 -36.20 -32.21 -7.21
N ILE A 243 -36.07 -32.19 -5.87
CA ILE A 243 -36.02 -33.39 -5.00
C ILE A 243 -37.10 -33.25 -3.92
#